data_AF-X1LYW0-F1
#
_entry.id   AF-X1LYW0-F1
#
_cell.length_a   1.000
_cell.length_b   1.000
_cell.length_c   1.000
_cell.angle_alpha   90.00
_cell.angle_beta   90.00
_cell.angle_gamma   90.00
#
_symmetry.space_group_name_H-M   'P 1'
#
loop_
_entity.id
_entity.type
_entity.pdbx_description
1 polymer ?
#
loop_
_entity_poly.entity_id
_entity_poly.type
_entity_poly.pdbx_seq_one_letter_code
_entity_poly.pdbx_strand_id
1 'polypeptide(L)'
;MLISLEGTGYSGEAEARVTDLLPSWSVKKVKKMGATGAKLLLYYRPDIDVAKRQLDTVQKLAGDCLAEDMPFVVEPMSYKVGKAEANPQNFARVKPRLVIETAKQITALPVDVLKSEFPSDLEYEKDKGRLLDFCHQLNEVSQVPWVILSAGVNFELFYQEVEIACQAGASGFLAGRALWQEAAQISSRKKRMAFLENTVVGRLQSLTELANTYGTPWYTKLKASEVNENWYRAY
;
A
#
# COMPACT_ATOMS: atom_id res chain seq x y z
N MET A 1 -1.64 -13.08 -8.12
CA MET A 1 -2.15 -13.26 -6.73
C MET A 1 -1.08 -12.78 -5.76
N LEU A 2 -1.42 -11.90 -4.81
CA LEU A 2 -0.51 -11.50 -3.72
C LEU A 2 -0.89 -12.24 -2.44
N ILE A 3 0.10 -12.71 -1.67
CA ILE A 3 -0.14 -13.38 -0.38
C ILE A 3 0.59 -12.66 0.75
N SER A 4 -0.13 -12.37 1.84
CA SER A 4 0.42 -11.75 3.05
C SER A 4 1.40 -12.67 3.79
N LEU A 5 2.42 -12.04 4.38
CA LEU A 5 3.42 -12.66 5.26
C LEU A 5 3.15 -12.36 6.74
N GLU A 6 2.49 -11.23 7.03
CA GLU A 6 2.17 -10.77 8.37
C GLU A 6 1.05 -11.57 9.03
N GLY A 7 1.13 -11.70 10.35
CA GLY A 7 -0.03 -12.03 11.18
C GLY A 7 -0.99 -10.84 11.27
N THR A 8 -2.24 -11.11 11.63
CA THR A 8 -3.22 -10.05 11.86
C THR A 8 -2.90 -9.29 13.15
N GLY A 9 -2.85 -7.96 13.08
CA GLY A 9 -2.64 -7.09 14.23
C GLY A 9 -1.18 -6.68 14.42
N TYR A 10 -0.76 -6.54 15.68
CA TYR A 10 0.60 -6.18 16.07
C TYR A 10 0.88 -6.65 17.50
N SER A 11 2.15 -6.78 17.86
CA SER A 11 2.62 -6.97 19.24
C SER A 11 3.23 -5.71 19.84
N GLY A 12 3.54 -5.78 21.13
CA GLY A 12 4.05 -4.66 21.91
C GLY A 12 2.97 -3.66 22.32
N GLU A 13 3.42 -2.53 22.88
CA GLU A 13 2.54 -1.44 23.29
C GLU A 13 1.83 -0.80 22.08
N ALA A 14 0.70 -0.12 22.34
CA ALA A 14 -0.14 0.49 21.30
C ALA A 14 0.59 1.51 20.41
N GLU A 15 1.69 2.09 20.91
CA GLU A 15 2.55 3.05 20.19
C GLU A 15 3.78 2.39 19.55
N ALA A 16 4.08 1.12 19.84
CA ALA A 16 5.17 0.37 19.22
C ALA A 16 4.67 -0.40 17.97
N ARG A 17 3.50 -1.04 18.05
CA ARG A 17 2.85 -1.78 16.95
C ARG A 17 3.80 -2.63 16.11
N VAL A 18 4.59 -3.47 16.78
CA VAL A 18 5.56 -4.33 16.09
C VAL A 18 4.84 -5.35 15.23
N THR A 19 5.27 -5.47 13.97
CA THR A 19 4.69 -6.46 13.06
C THR A 19 5.22 -7.85 13.38
N ASP A 20 4.31 -8.80 13.56
CA ASP A 20 4.65 -10.22 13.68
C ASP A 20 4.43 -10.94 12.35
N LEU A 21 5.35 -11.84 12.00
CA LEU A 21 5.21 -12.71 10.84
C LEU A 21 4.44 -13.98 11.22
N LEU A 22 3.70 -14.54 10.26
CA LEU A 22 3.00 -15.80 10.48
C LEU A 22 4.00 -16.92 10.83
N PRO A 23 3.83 -17.62 11.97
CA PRO A 23 4.74 -18.69 12.36
C PRO A 23 4.78 -19.80 11.32
N SER A 24 5.97 -20.30 11.03
CA SER A 24 6.18 -21.33 10.00
C SER A 24 5.73 -20.92 8.58
N TRP A 25 5.46 -19.64 8.32
CA TRP A 25 5.17 -19.12 7.00
C TRP A 25 6.41 -18.45 6.41
N SER A 26 6.67 -18.64 5.12
CA SER A 26 7.85 -18.08 4.46
C SER A 26 7.60 -17.75 3.01
N VAL A 27 8.44 -16.90 2.42
CA VAL A 27 8.39 -16.55 0.99
C VAL A 27 8.44 -17.80 0.12
N LYS A 28 9.27 -18.79 0.47
CA LYS A 28 9.30 -20.09 -0.22
C LYS A 28 7.95 -20.80 -0.23
N LYS A 29 7.21 -20.76 0.88
CA LYS A 29 5.86 -21.35 0.95
C LYS A 29 4.83 -20.52 0.18
N VAL A 30 4.94 -19.19 0.24
CA VAL A 30 4.16 -18.27 -0.61
C VAL A 30 4.34 -18.60 -2.09
N LYS A 31 5.59 -18.78 -2.55
CA LYS A 31 5.91 -19.20 -3.92
C LYS A 31 5.30 -20.55 -4.28
N LYS A 32 5.46 -21.55 -3.40
CA LYS A 32 4.87 -22.90 -3.60
C LYS A 32 3.34 -22.90 -3.67
N MET A 33 2.66 -21.92 -3.09
CA MET A 33 1.21 -21.74 -3.22
C MET A 33 0.80 -21.14 -4.57
N GLY A 34 1.75 -20.78 -5.45
CA GLY A 34 1.47 -20.16 -6.74
C GLY A 34 1.23 -18.64 -6.65
N ALA A 35 1.73 -17.98 -5.61
CA ALA A 35 1.69 -16.52 -5.53
C ALA A 35 2.56 -15.88 -6.61
N THR A 36 2.11 -14.72 -7.08
CA THR A 36 2.85 -13.82 -8.00
C THR A 36 3.63 -12.75 -7.24
N GLY A 37 3.40 -12.62 -5.94
CA GLY A 37 4.09 -11.68 -5.09
C GLY A 37 3.83 -11.97 -3.62
N ALA A 38 4.82 -11.69 -2.78
CA ALA A 38 4.66 -11.64 -1.35
C ALA A 38 4.30 -10.22 -0.91
N LYS A 39 3.50 -10.11 0.15
CA LYS A 39 3.07 -8.83 0.68
C LYS A 39 3.31 -8.74 2.18
N LEU A 40 3.66 -7.55 2.66
CA LEU A 40 3.81 -7.24 4.08
C LEU A 40 2.98 -6.01 4.44
N LEU A 41 2.10 -6.08 5.44
CA LEU A 41 1.60 -4.89 6.13
C LEU A 41 2.50 -4.55 7.31
N LEU A 42 2.82 -3.27 7.46
CA LEU A 42 3.72 -2.76 8.49
C LEU A 42 3.10 -1.54 9.15
N TYR A 43 2.90 -1.52 10.47
CA TYR A 43 2.64 -0.26 11.15
C TYR A 43 3.95 0.50 11.28
N TYR A 44 4.00 1.73 10.74
CA TYR A 44 5.26 2.45 10.61
C TYR A 44 5.17 3.88 11.08
N ARG A 45 6.17 4.27 11.87
CA ARG A 45 6.38 5.64 12.33
C ARG A 45 7.84 6.02 12.12
N PRO A 46 8.17 6.80 11.08
CA PRO A 46 9.55 7.14 10.74
C PRO A 46 10.24 7.99 11.81
N ASP A 47 9.50 8.53 12.76
CA ASP A 47 9.93 9.52 13.75
C ASP A 47 10.03 8.98 15.19
N ILE A 48 10.02 7.66 15.38
CA ILE A 48 10.19 7.02 16.70
C ILE A 48 11.10 5.79 16.64
N ASP A 49 11.60 5.35 17.80
CA ASP A 49 12.65 4.31 17.90
C ASP A 49 12.27 2.94 17.29
N VAL A 50 10.98 2.58 17.27
CA VAL A 50 10.52 1.29 16.73
C VAL A 50 10.73 1.18 15.20
N ALA A 51 10.91 2.30 14.51
CA ALA A 51 11.15 2.37 13.06
C ALA A 51 12.27 1.43 12.63
N LYS A 52 13.37 1.40 13.38
CA LYS A 52 14.53 0.55 13.06
C LYS A 52 14.17 -0.93 13.02
N ARG A 53 13.45 -1.42 14.03
CA ARG A 53 13.01 -2.83 14.09
C ARG A 53 12.06 -3.19 12.95
N GLN A 54 11.20 -2.25 12.56
CA GLN A 54 10.29 -2.42 11.43
C GLN A 54 11.05 -2.44 10.09
N LEU A 55 12.04 -1.57 9.90
CA LEU A 55 12.93 -1.61 8.72
C LEU A 55 13.75 -2.90 8.66
N ASP A 56 14.26 -3.39 9.79
CA ASP A 56 14.98 -4.68 9.86
C ASP A 56 14.08 -5.84 9.37
N THR A 57 12.78 -5.79 9.70
CA THR A 57 11.79 -6.77 9.23
C THR A 57 11.58 -6.69 7.72
N VAL A 58 11.46 -5.46 7.18
CA VAL A 58 11.34 -5.25 5.72
C VAL A 58 12.61 -5.73 5.01
N GLN A 59 13.80 -5.36 5.50
CA GLN A 59 15.08 -5.73 4.91
C GLN A 59 15.28 -7.25 4.88
N LYS A 60 14.92 -7.95 5.96
CA LYS A 60 14.96 -9.41 6.02
C LYS A 60 14.06 -10.03 4.96
N LEU A 61 12.78 -9.61 4.90
CA LEU A 61 11.82 -10.18 3.96
C LEU A 61 12.13 -9.83 2.51
N ALA A 62 12.68 -8.66 2.25
CA ALA A 62 13.18 -8.29 0.94
C ALA A 62 14.32 -9.23 0.50
N GLY A 63 15.25 -9.57 1.40
CA GLY A 63 16.27 -10.59 1.15
C GLY A 63 15.69 -11.97 0.87
N ASP A 64 14.69 -12.40 1.66
CA ASP A 64 13.97 -13.66 1.45
C ASP A 64 13.23 -13.67 0.08
N CYS A 65 12.69 -12.53 -0.36
CA CYS A 65 12.02 -12.35 -1.65
C CYS A 65 12.98 -12.39 -2.83
N LEU A 66 14.14 -11.72 -2.73
CA LEU A 66 15.20 -11.80 -3.73
C LEU A 66 15.72 -13.23 -3.89
N ALA A 67 15.96 -13.94 -2.78
CA ALA A 67 16.45 -15.32 -2.80
C ALA A 67 15.47 -16.31 -3.44
N GLU A 68 14.18 -16.02 -3.38
CA GLU A 68 13.12 -16.86 -3.95
C GLU A 68 12.59 -16.31 -5.28
N ASP A 69 13.20 -15.28 -5.87
CA ASP A 69 12.72 -14.58 -7.07
C ASP A 69 11.22 -14.28 -7.01
N MET A 70 10.82 -13.50 -6.01
CA MET A 70 9.43 -13.18 -5.70
C MET A 70 9.26 -11.67 -5.56
N PRO A 71 8.36 -11.02 -6.31
CA PRO A 71 8.04 -9.62 -6.09
C PRO A 71 7.55 -9.34 -4.67
N PHE A 72 8.06 -8.29 -4.06
CA PHE A 72 7.75 -7.89 -2.69
C PHE A 72 7.00 -6.55 -2.62
N VAL A 73 5.75 -6.63 -2.15
CA VAL A 73 4.87 -5.47 -1.96
C VAL A 73 4.84 -5.09 -0.48
N VAL A 74 5.22 -3.86 -0.14
CA VAL A 74 5.20 -3.37 1.25
C VAL A 74 4.11 -2.33 1.43
N GLU A 75 3.24 -2.57 2.41
CA GLU A 75 2.10 -1.74 2.79
C GLU A 75 2.33 -1.11 4.18
N PRO A 76 3.03 0.03 4.26
CA PRO A 76 3.12 0.76 5.51
C PRO A 76 1.81 1.47 5.85
N MET A 77 1.49 1.49 7.14
CA MET A 77 0.36 2.20 7.73
C MET A 77 0.86 3.08 8.88
N SER A 78 0.69 4.39 8.72
CA SER A 78 0.91 5.35 9.79
C SER A 78 -0.13 5.18 10.92
N TYR A 79 0.23 5.61 12.12
CA TYR A 79 -0.67 5.55 13.27
C TYR A 79 -0.39 6.68 14.26
N LYS A 80 -1.38 7.00 15.08
CA LYS A 80 -1.31 8.07 16.08
C LYS A 80 -0.38 7.69 17.23
N VAL A 81 0.47 8.62 17.66
CA VAL A 81 1.36 8.49 18.83
C VAL A 81 1.12 9.66 19.78
N GLY A 82 1.01 9.37 21.07
CA GLY A 82 0.81 10.36 22.11
C GLY A 82 -0.57 11.02 22.13
N LYS A 83 -0.79 11.85 23.15
CA LYS A 83 -2.09 12.51 23.39
C LYS A 83 -2.44 13.56 22.32
N ALA A 84 -1.43 14.22 21.74
CA ALA A 84 -1.66 15.29 20.77
C ALA A 84 -2.30 14.76 19.48
N GLU A 85 -1.83 13.62 18.97
CA GLU A 85 -2.32 13.00 17.74
C GLU A 85 -3.61 12.19 17.95
N ALA A 86 -4.05 11.99 19.20
CA ALA A 86 -5.35 11.38 19.48
C ALA A 86 -6.49 12.18 18.79
N ASN A 87 -6.36 13.51 18.74
CA ASN A 87 -7.22 14.38 17.94
C ASN A 87 -6.98 14.12 16.44
N PRO A 88 -8.00 13.68 15.68
CA PRO A 88 -7.88 13.39 14.25
C PRO A 88 -7.33 14.55 13.41
N GLN A 89 -7.71 15.80 13.71
CA GLN A 89 -7.22 16.97 12.98
C GLN A 89 -5.71 17.18 13.17
N ASN A 90 -5.19 16.90 14.38
CA ASN A 90 -3.75 16.99 14.63
C ASN A 90 -2.99 15.89 13.89
N PHE A 91 -3.54 14.67 13.85
CA PHE A 91 -2.95 13.58 13.06
C PHE A 91 -2.97 13.90 11.56
N ALA A 92 -4.08 14.43 11.04
CA ALA A 92 -4.19 14.85 9.64
C ALA A 92 -3.12 15.88 9.24
N ARG A 93 -2.71 16.77 10.15
CA ARG A 93 -1.62 17.74 9.91
C ARG A 93 -0.25 17.09 9.79
N VAL A 94 0.02 16.00 10.50
CA VAL A 94 1.33 15.31 10.45
C VAL A 94 1.38 14.19 9.41
N LYS A 95 0.22 13.65 9.01
CA LYS A 95 0.11 12.52 8.08
C LYS A 95 0.89 12.72 6.76
N PRO A 96 0.85 13.88 6.06
CA PRO A 96 1.64 14.05 4.84
C PRO A 96 3.14 13.78 5.07
N ARG A 97 3.73 14.39 6.10
CA ARG A 97 5.14 14.19 6.46
C ARG A 97 5.44 12.73 6.80
N LEU A 98 4.56 12.07 7.56
CA LEU A 98 4.74 10.67 7.94
C LEU A 98 4.74 9.77 6.71
N VAL A 99 3.75 9.90 5.82
CA VAL A 99 3.61 9.04 4.64
C VAL A 99 4.77 9.25 3.66
N ILE A 100 5.18 10.50 3.40
CA ILE A 100 6.29 10.82 2.50
C ILE A 100 7.63 10.30 3.06
N GLU A 101 7.93 10.54 4.33
CA GLU A 101 9.18 10.03 4.93
C GLU A 101 9.19 8.49 5.02
N THR A 102 8.02 7.88 5.22
CA THR A 102 7.87 6.42 5.18
C THR A 102 8.19 5.86 3.79
N ALA A 103 7.66 6.48 2.73
CA ALA A 103 7.96 6.09 1.34
C ALA A 103 9.46 6.17 1.07
N LYS A 104 10.11 7.26 1.47
CA LYS A 104 11.56 7.44 1.32
C LYS A 104 12.38 6.34 2.01
N GLN A 105 12.05 6.01 3.26
CA GLN A 105 12.81 5.04 4.05
C GLN A 105 12.58 3.59 3.57
N ILE A 106 11.33 3.21 3.30
CA ILE A 106 10.99 1.84 2.89
C ILE A 106 11.49 1.53 1.48
N THR A 107 11.34 2.47 0.54
CA THR A 107 11.74 2.24 -0.85
C THR A 107 13.24 2.32 -1.08
N ALA A 108 14.02 2.72 -0.08
CA ALA A 108 15.47 2.57 -0.08
C ALA A 108 15.93 1.12 0.17
N LEU A 109 15.04 0.25 0.64
CA LEU A 109 15.27 -1.20 0.76
C LEU A 109 14.88 -1.89 -0.56
N PRO A 110 15.34 -3.13 -0.83
CA PRO A 110 15.04 -3.83 -2.08
C PRO A 110 13.61 -4.40 -2.12
N VAL A 111 12.63 -3.53 -2.02
CA VAL A 111 11.20 -3.80 -2.24
C VAL A 111 10.87 -3.56 -3.71
N ASP A 112 9.79 -4.14 -4.22
CA ASP A 112 9.42 -3.99 -5.64
C ASP A 112 8.27 -2.99 -5.85
N VAL A 113 7.31 -2.94 -4.92
CA VAL A 113 6.17 -2.03 -5.00
C VAL A 113 5.83 -1.48 -3.62
N LEU A 114 5.68 -0.16 -3.54
CA LEU A 114 5.12 0.51 -2.36
C LEU A 114 3.60 0.55 -2.46
N LYS A 115 2.89 -0.03 -1.50
CA LYS A 115 1.44 0.17 -1.33
C LYS A 115 1.22 1.27 -0.30
N SER A 116 1.05 2.50 -0.75
CA SER A 116 1.06 3.70 0.10
C SER A 116 -0.33 4.15 0.52
N GLU A 117 -0.44 4.73 1.72
CA GLU A 117 -1.56 5.59 2.10
C GLU A 117 -1.63 6.84 1.21
N PHE A 118 -2.81 7.44 1.08
CA PHE A 118 -2.93 8.81 0.56
C PHE A 118 -2.20 9.76 1.52
N PRO A 119 -1.30 10.63 1.04
CA PRO A 119 -0.46 11.50 1.89
C PRO A 119 -1.21 12.73 2.42
N SER A 120 -2.50 12.58 2.72
CA SER A 120 -3.35 13.59 3.35
C SER A 120 -4.62 12.92 3.92
N ASP A 121 -5.53 13.73 4.45
CA ASP A 121 -6.86 13.32 4.85
C ASP A 121 -7.88 14.28 4.21
N LEU A 122 -8.68 13.74 3.27
CA LEU A 122 -9.65 14.53 2.52
C LEU A 122 -10.73 15.11 3.43
N GLU A 123 -10.94 14.64 4.67
CA GLU A 123 -11.88 15.27 5.60
C GLU A 123 -11.37 16.65 6.07
N TYR A 124 -10.04 16.82 6.18
CA TYR A 124 -9.40 18.00 6.77
C TYR A 124 -8.68 18.90 5.75
N GLU A 125 -8.33 18.38 4.57
CA GLU A 125 -7.72 19.15 3.48
C GLU A 125 -8.57 19.02 2.22
N LYS A 126 -8.96 20.16 1.64
CA LYS A 126 -9.83 20.25 0.46
C LYS A 126 -9.16 20.96 -0.72
N ASP A 127 -8.02 21.59 -0.48
CA ASP A 127 -7.26 22.26 -1.54
C ASP A 127 -6.64 21.22 -2.46
N LYS A 128 -7.15 21.12 -3.69
CA LYS A 128 -6.68 20.15 -4.69
C LYS A 128 -5.22 20.34 -5.06
N GLY A 129 -4.70 21.57 -5.07
CA GLY A 129 -3.30 21.86 -5.36
C GLY A 129 -2.40 21.25 -4.29
N ARG A 130 -2.72 21.50 -3.01
CA ARG A 130 -1.99 20.91 -1.88
C ARG A 130 -2.05 19.39 -1.86
N LEU A 131 -3.22 18.80 -2.14
CA LEU A 131 -3.39 17.34 -2.21
C LEU A 131 -2.51 16.73 -3.31
N LEU A 132 -2.47 17.37 -4.48
CA LEU A 132 -1.63 16.94 -5.60
C LEU A 132 -0.13 17.11 -5.27
N ASP A 133 0.26 18.24 -4.67
CA ASP A 133 1.64 18.51 -4.25
C ASP A 133 2.18 17.46 -3.26
N PHE A 134 1.35 17.00 -2.32
CA PHE A 134 1.75 15.92 -1.41
C PHE A 134 1.96 14.58 -2.14
N CYS A 135 1.13 14.28 -3.15
CA CYS A 135 1.30 13.08 -3.95
C CYS A 135 2.53 13.18 -4.87
N HIS A 136 2.85 14.36 -5.40
CA HIS A 136 4.09 14.60 -6.16
C HIS A 136 5.32 14.39 -5.29
N GLN A 137 5.34 14.97 -4.08
CA GLN A 137 6.44 14.74 -3.13
C GLN A 137 6.62 13.26 -2.79
N LEU A 138 5.53 12.51 -2.60
CA LEU A 138 5.58 11.08 -2.40
C LEU A 138 6.17 10.34 -3.61
N ASN A 139 5.72 10.70 -4.81
CA ASN A 139 6.21 10.10 -6.05
C ASN A 139 7.71 10.39 -6.28
N GLU A 140 8.17 11.59 -5.93
CA GLU A 140 9.59 11.99 -6.04
C GLU A 140 10.49 11.16 -5.12
N VAL A 141 10.08 10.93 -3.87
CA VAL A 141 10.90 10.19 -2.89
C VAL A 141 10.79 8.66 -3.04
N SER A 142 9.74 8.15 -3.69
CA SER A 142 9.58 6.72 -3.94
C SER A 142 10.56 6.25 -5.02
N GLN A 143 11.46 5.34 -4.63
CA GLN A 143 12.45 4.74 -5.54
C GLN A 143 11.87 3.60 -6.40
N VAL A 144 10.66 3.15 -6.06
CA VAL A 144 9.95 2.08 -6.77
C VAL A 144 8.54 2.56 -7.16
N PRO A 145 7.83 1.85 -8.06
CA PRO A 145 6.44 2.12 -8.35
C PRO A 145 5.60 2.06 -7.08
N TRP A 146 4.62 2.95 -6.99
CA TRP A 146 3.72 2.97 -5.87
C TRP A 146 2.27 2.91 -6.32
N VAL A 147 1.44 2.28 -5.50
CA VAL A 147 0.00 2.17 -5.68
C VAL A 147 -0.70 2.63 -4.41
N ILE A 148 -1.86 3.24 -4.55
CA ILE A 148 -2.60 3.77 -3.41
C ILE A 148 -3.49 2.71 -2.74
N LEU A 149 -3.54 2.72 -1.41
CA LEU A 149 -4.45 1.92 -0.59
C LEU A 149 -5.64 2.73 -0.09
N SER A 150 -6.78 2.05 0.12
CA SER A 150 -8.03 2.71 0.53
C SER A 150 -8.16 3.10 2.01
N ALA A 151 -7.32 2.56 2.90
CA ALA A 151 -7.34 2.78 4.35
C ALA A 151 -8.68 2.56 5.09
N GLY A 152 -9.77 2.15 4.41
CA GLY A 152 -11.10 2.05 4.97
C GLY A 152 -11.98 3.30 4.78
N VAL A 153 -11.55 4.28 3.97
CA VAL A 153 -12.44 5.37 3.55
C VAL A 153 -13.59 4.82 2.69
N ASN A 154 -14.66 5.61 2.55
CA ASN A 154 -15.75 5.25 1.64
C ASN A 154 -15.31 5.34 0.17
N PHE A 155 -16.12 4.77 -0.73
CA PHE A 155 -15.79 4.71 -2.15
C PHE A 155 -15.59 6.09 -2.80
N GLU A 156 -16.43 7.07 -2.46
CA GLU A 156 -16.38 8.41 -3.10
C GLU A 156 -15.10 9.17 -2.75
N LEU A 157 -14.65 9.07 -1.49
CA LEU A 157 -13.36 9.62 -1.08
C LEU A 157 -12.23 8.87 -1.76
N PHE A 158 -12.28 7.54 -1.78
CA PHE A 158 -11.22 6.75 -2.40
C PHE A 158 -11.10 6.98 -3.91
N TYR A 159 -12.21 7.19 -4.61
CA TYR A 159 -12.21 7.54 -6.03
C TYR A 159 -11.42 8.83 -6.29
N GLN A 160 -11.64 9.86 -5.46
CA GLN A 160 -10.88 11.11 -5.53
C GLN A 160 -9.41 10.92 -5.19
N GLU A 161 -9.10 10.10 -4.17
CA GLU A 161 -7.72 9.77 -3.81
C GLU A 161 -6.98 9.06 -4.96
N VAL A 162 -7.64 8.11 -5.64
CA VAL A 162 -7.07 7.39 -6.79
C VAL A 162 -6.81 8.33 -7.97
N GLU A 163 -7.75 9.21 -8.28
CA GLU A 163 -7.58 10.20 -9.35
C GLU A 163 -6.35 11.09 -9.10
N ILE A 164 -6.27 11.70 -7.91
CA ILE A 164 -5.17 12.61 -7.53
C ILE A 164 -3.84 11.86 -7.50
N ALA A 165 -3.81 10.66 -6.89
CA ALA A 165 -2.59 9.86 -6.78
C ALA A 165 -2.06 9.45 -8.16
N CYS A 166 -2.93 9.00 -9.07
CA CYS A 166 -2.52 8.60 -10.42
C CYS A 166 -1.98 9.80 -11.21
N GLN A 167 -2.67 10.95 -11.16
CA GLN A 167 -2.19 12.19 -11.79
C GLN A 167 -0.80 12.63 -11.28
N ALA A 168 -0.46 12.28 -10.04
CA ALA A 168 0.83 12.61 -9.43
C ALA A 168 1.95 11.57 -9.65
N GLY A 169 1.65 10.44 -10.30
CA GLY A 169 2.64 9.42 -10.65
C GLY A 169 2.41 8.03 -10.05
N ALA A 170 1.31 7.80 -9.32
CA ALA A 170 0.97 6.44 -8.87
C ALA A 170 0.72 5.52 -10.07
N SER A 171 1.09 4.25 -9.93
CA SER A 171 0.86 3.20 -10.93
C SER A 171 -0.52 2.54 -10.82
N GLY A 172 -1.42 3.08 -10.00
CA GLY A 172 -2.76 2.56 -9.79
C GLY A 172 -3.09 2.37 -8.30
N PHE A 173 -3.90 1.36 -7.99
CA PHE A 173 -4.45 1.16 -6.65
C PHE A 173 -4.44 -0.30 -6.22
N LEU A 174 -4.41 -0.54 -4.91
CA LEU A 174 -4.68 -1.81 -4.26
C LEU A 174 -5.76 -1.61 -3.18
N ALA A 175 -7.01 -1.80 -3.58
CA ALA A 175 -8.17 -1.48 -2.77
C ALA A 175 -8.87 -2.72 -2.19
N GLY A 176 -9.49 -2.53 -1.02
CA GLY A 176 -10.31 -3.55 -0.37
C GLY A 176 -11.60 -2.93 0.16
N ARG A 177 -11.54 -2.41 1.38
CA ARG A 177 -12.72 -1.91 2.11
C ARG A 177 -13.53 -0.85 1.35
N ALA A 178 -12.90 0.11 0.69
CA ALA A 178 -13.62 1.11 -0.12
C ALA A 178 -14.49 0.49 -1.23
N LEU A 179 -14.14 -0.71 -1.70
CA LEU A 179 -14.93 -1.42 -2.71
C LEU A 179 -16.11 -2.15 -2.09
N TRP A 180 -15.90 -2.93 -1.01
CA TRP A 180 -16.85 -3.97 -0.58
C TRP A 180 -17.29 -3.94 0.89
N GLN A 181 -16.83 -2.99 1.71
CA GLN A 181 -17.08 -3.04 3.17
C GLN A 181 -18.55 -3.09 3.56
N GLU A 182 -19.45 -2.48 2.77
CA GLU A 182 -20.89 -2.52 3.00
C GLU A 182 -21.46 -3.93 2.88
N ALA A 183 -20.85 -4.80 2.06
CA ALA A 183 -21.26 -6.20 1.90
C ALA A 183 -21.18 -6.98 3.21
N ALA A 184 -20.24 -6.63 4.10
CA ALA A 184 -20.09 -7.26 5.42
C ALA A 184 -21.29 -6.98 6.34
N GLN A 185 -22.00 -5.86 6.13
CA GLN A 185 -23.17 -5.48 6.91
C GLN A 185 -24.49 -6.01 6.32
N ILE A 186 -24.48 -6.51 5.08
CA ILE A 186 -25.67 -7.05 4.43
C ILE A 186 -25.91 -8.49 4.89
N SER A 187 -26.94 -8.71 5.71
CA SER A 187 -27.30 -10.03 6.25
C SER A 187 -27.83 -11.00 5.18
N SER A 188 -28.68 -10.51 4.27
CA SER A 188 -29.27 -11.35 3.21
C SER A 188 -28.24 -11.72 2.15
N ARG A 189 -27.97 -13.02 1.97
CA ARG A 189 -27.08 -13.54 0.92
C ARG A 189 -27.44 -13.01 -0.46
N LYS A 190 -28.73 -12.99 -0.83
CA LYS A 190 -29.19 -12.49 -2.13
C LYS A 190 -28.84 -11.01 -2.32
N LYS A 191 -29.12 -10.17 -1.32
CA LYS A 191 -28.79 -8.74 -1.37
C LYS A 191 -27.27 -8.51 -1.40
N ARG A 192 -26.51 -9.31 -0.64
CA ARG A 192 -25.04 -9.24 -0.59
C ARG A 192 -24.44 -9.59 -1.95
N MET A 193 -24.90 -10.67 -2.58
CA MET A 193 -24.46 -11.05 -3.92
C MET A 193 -24.80 -9.97 -4.95
N ALA A 194 -26.03 -9.45 -4.93
CA ALA A 194 -26.41 -8.36 -5.83
C ALA A 194 -25.54 -7.10 -5.63
N PHE A 195 -25.16 -6.77 -4.39
CA PHE A 195 -24.24 -5.66 -4.13
C PHE A 195 -22.83 -5.93 -4.68
N LEU A 196 -22.31 -7.15 -4.50
CA LEU A 196 -21.01 -7.54 -5.04
C LEU A 196 -20.99 -7.54 -6.57
N GLU A 197 -22.02 -8.10 -7.21
CA GLU A 197 -22.10 -8.26 -8.66
C GLU A 197 -22.37 -6.95 -9.40
N ASN A 198 -23.07 -5.99 -8.77
CA ASN A 198 -23.43 -4.73 -9.41
C ASN A 198 -22.57 -3.58 -8.89
N THR A 199 -22.66 -3.27 -7.59
CA THR A 199 -21.99 -2.11 -7.01
C THR A 199 -20.48 -2.29 -7.00
N VAL A 200 -19.97 -3.41 -6.49
CA VAL A 200 -18.51 -3.62 -6.37
C VAL A 200 -17.85 -3.75 -7.73
N VAL A 201 -18.49 -4.45 -8.68
CA VAL A 201 -18.00 -4.52 -10.07
C VAL A 201 -17.96 -3.13 -10.71
N GLY A 202 -19.02 -2.34 -10.62
CA GLY A 202 -19.05 -0.98 -11.17
C GLY A 202 -17.99 -0.06 -10.55
N ARG A 203 -17.78 -0.16 -9.24
CA ARG A 203 -16.70 0.55 -8.51
C ARG A 203 -15.31 0.16 -9.00
N LEU A 204 -15.08 -1.14 -9.21
CA LEU A 204 -13.77 -1.62 -9.69
C LEU A 204 -13.52 -1.17 -11.14
N GLN A 205 -14.55 -1.20 -11.99
CA GLN A 205 -14.47 -0.72 -13.37
C GLN A 205 -14.10 0.76 -13.43
N SER A 206 -14.77 1.61 -12.67
CA SER A 206 -14.50 3.06 -12.69
C SER A 206 -13.11 3.41 -12.15
N LEU A 207 -12.63 2.74 -11.10
CA LEU A 207 -11.25 2.92 -10.65
C LEU A 207 -10.23 2.41 -11.67
N THR A 208 -10.55 1.33 -12.39
CA THR A 208 -9.68 0.79 -13.45
C THR A 208 -9.58 1.77 -14.62
N GLU A 209 -10.69 2.41 -15.01
CA GLU A 209 -10.70 3.47 -16.02
C GLU A 209 -9.84 4.67 -15.60
N LEU A 210 -9.95 5.12 -14.35
CA LEU A 210 -9.08 6.18 -13.80
C LEU A 210 -7.60 5.80 -13.87
N ALA A 211 -7.26 4.60 -13.37
CA ALA A 211 -5.88 4.13 -13.34
C ALA A 211 -5.31 3.95 -14.75
N ASN A 212 -6.11 3.51 -15.73
CA ASN A 212 -5.69 3.42 -17.12
C ASN A 212 -5.52 4.80 -17.78
N THR A 213 -6.30 5.79 -17.35
CA THR A 213 -6.26 7.15 -17.91
C THR A 213 -5.10 7.97 -17.37
N TYR A 214 -4.86 7.91 -16.06
CA TYR A 214 -3.90 8.77 -15.37
C TYR A 214 -2.71 8.03 -14.77
N GLY A 215 -2.80 6.71 -14.58
CA GLY A 215 -1.76 5.94 -13.89
C GLY A 215 -0.47 5.89 -14.68
N THR A 216 0.65 5.96 -13.96
CA THR A 216 1.99 5.87 -14.55
C THR A 216 2.42 4.41 -14.67
N PRO A 217 2.78 3.90 -15.86
CA PRO A 217 3.22 2.52 -16.01
C PRO A 217 4.42 2.20 -15.11
N TRP A 218 4.39 1.07 -14.39
CA TRP A 218 5.39 0.72 -13.37
C TRP A 218 6.84 0.67 -13.91
N TYR A 219 7.03 0.25 -15.16
CA TYR A 219 8.34 0.14 -15.82
C TYR A 219 8.96 1.50 -16.17
N THR A 220 8.27 2.61 -15.92
CA THR A 220 8.86 3.96 -16.00
C THR A 220 9.78 4.27 -14.82
N LYS A 221 9.53 3.63 -13.66
CA LYS A 221 10.37 3.73 -12.45
C LYS A 221 11.42 2.62 -12.39
N LEU A 222 11.06 1.39 -12.76
CA LEU A 222 11.99 0.25 -12.79
C LEU A 222 12.44 -0.01 -14.22
N LYS A 223 13.76 -0.04 -14.46
CA LYS A 223 14.29 -0.48 -15.75
C LYS A 223 14.08 -1.98 -15.89
N ALA A 224 13.07 -2.38 -16.67
CA ALA A 224 12.94 -3.76 -17.11
C ALA A 224 14.07 -4.07 -18.12
N SER A 225 14.85 -5.11 -17.87
CA SER A 225 15.82 -5.61 -18.84
C SER A 225 15.11 -6.17 -20.06
N GLU A 226 15.68 -5.99 -21.25
CA GLU A 226 15.18 -6.65 -22.46
C GLU A 226 15.31 -8.17 -22.32
N VAL A 227 14.17 -8.87 -22.45
CA VAL A 227 14.14 -10.33 -22.48
C VAL A 227 14.37 -10.77 -23.92
N ASN A 228 15.54 -11.32 -24.21
CA ASN A 228 15.87 -11.91 -25.53
C ASN A 228 15.84 -13.44 -25.47
N GLU A 229 15.93 -14.12 -26.61
CA GLU A 229 15.88 -15.60 -26.70
C GLU A 229 16.92 -16.35 -25.85
N ASN A 230 17.98 -15.68 -25.39
CA ASN A 230 19.05 -16.24 -24.58
C ASN A 230 18.94 -15.89 -23.09
N TRP A 231 17.84 -15.27 -22.64
CA TRP A 231 17.66 -14.82 -21.25
C TRP A 231 17.92 -15.93 -20.22
N TYR A 232 17.50 -17.16 -20.52
CA TYR A 232 17.59 -18.33 -19.63
C TYR A 232 19.02 -18.79 -19.35
N ARG A 233 20.01 -18.27 -20.08
CA ARG A 233 21.43 -18.62 -19.90
C ARG A 233 22.12 -17.77 -18.84
N ALA A 234 21.59 -16.57 -18.58
CA ALA A 234 22.17 -15.58 -17.67
C ALA A 234 21.32 -15.36 -16.41
N TYR A 235 20.17 -16.02 -16.32
CA TYR A 235 19.31 -16.10 -15.15
C TYR A 235 19.73 -17.29 -14.28
#